data_AF-W6Y6A4-F1
#
_entry.id   AF-W6Y6A4-F1
#
_cell.length_a   1.000
_cell.length_b   1.000
_cell.length_c   1.000
_cell.angle_alpha   90.00
_cell.angle_beta   90.00
_cell.angle_gamma   90.00
#
_symmetry.space_group_name_H-M   'P 1'
#
loop_
_entity.id
_entity.type
_entity.pdbx_description
1 polymer ?
#
loop_
_entity_poly.entity_id
_entity_poly.type
_entity_poly.pdbx_seq_one_letter_code
_entity_poly.pdbx_strand_id
1 'polypeptide(L)'
;MTTIAPHYGKYLLVLSGSVEYAPFLHNWKTFKDSVRKIAKNPGWTDVSTTSQRGIRRAWCNLSIEDKAKAAYSTHHHLQIKE
;
A
#
# COMPACT_ATOMS: atom_id res chain seq x y z
N MET A 1 -15.39 -17.40 23.67
CA MET A 1 -14.43 -16.96 22.62
C MET A 1 -14.75 -15.52 22.30
N THR A 2 -13.89 -14.57 22.67
CA THR A 2 -14.05 -13.17 22.31
C THR A 2 -13.68 -13.00 20.85
N THR A 3 -14.68 -12.77 20.00
CA THR A 3 -14.48 -12.41 18.59
C THR A 3 -13.88 -11.01 18.57
N ILE A 4 -12.55 -10.91 18.57
CA ILE A 4 -11.88 -9.63 18.34
C ILE A 4 -12.14 -9.28 16.88
N ALA A 5 -13.11 -8.38 16.65
CA ALA A 5 -13.30 -7.82 15.33
C ALA A 5 -11.97 -7.19 14.89
N PRO A 6 -11.44 -7.53 13.70
CA PRO A 6 -10.21 -6.92 13.23
C PRO A 6 -10.37 -5.40 13.23
N HIS A 7 -9.51 -4.72 13.98
CA HIS A 7 -9.55 -3.26 14.10
C HIS A 7 -9.00 -2.66 12.80
N TYR A 8 -9.88 -2.35 11.86
CA TYR A 8 -9.51 -1.70 10.61
C TYR A 8 -9.25 -0.21 10.84
N GLY A 9 -8.14 0.28 10.30
CA GLY A 9 -7.88 1.70 10.16
C GLY A 9 -8.92 2.39 9.27
N LYS A 10 -9.13 3.69 9.50
CA LYS A 10 -10.14 4.51 8.82
C LYS A 10 -9.85 4.80 7.34
N TYR A 11 -8.61 4.56 6.90
CA TYR A 11 -8.12 4.91 5.58
C TYR A 11 -7.60 3.68 4.85
N LEU A 12 -7.81 3.65 3.53
CA LEU A 12 -7.30 2.60 2.65
C LEU A 12 -6.46 3.25 1.55
N LEU A 13 -5.16 2.96 1.55
CA LEU A 13 -4.29 3.29 0.43
C LEU A 13 -4.46 2.22 -0.64
N VAL A 14 -4.87 2.63 -1.85
CA VAL A 14 -5.01 1.77 -3.02
C VAL A 14 -4.03 2.24 -4.08
N LEU A 15 -3.19 1.34 -4.57
CA LEU A 15 -2.20 1.62 -5.62
C LEU A 15 -2.33 0.62 -6.76
N SER A 16 -2.00 1.07 -7.97
CA SER A 16 -1.81 0.20 -9.13
C SER A 16 -0.68 0.71 -9.99
N GLY A 17 0.10 -0.20 -10.57
CA GLY A 17 1.18 0.17 -11.49
C GLY A 17 1.94 -1.03 -12.02
N SER A 18 2.75 -0.80 -13.05
CA SER A 18 3.68 -1.80 -13.55
C SER A 18 4.75 -2.06 -12.49
N VAL A 19 5.05 -3.33 -12.22
CA VAL A 19 6.11 -3.71 -11.28
C VAL A 19 7.49 -3.23 -11.76
N GLU A 20 7.65 -3.00 -13.07
CA GLU A 20 8.87 -2.44 -13.66
C GLU A 20 9.17 -1.01 -13.15
N TYR A 21 8.14 -0.16 -13.11
CA TYR A 21 8.27 1.25 -12.66
C TYR A 21 7.93 1.44 -11.18
N ALA A 22 7.20 0.48 -10.58
CA ALA A 22 6.83 0.47 -9.17
C ALA A 22 7.25 -0.87 -8.51
N PRO A 23 8.54 -1.11 -8.28
CA PRO A 23 9.04 -2.38 -7.74
C PRO A 23 8.49 -2.72 -6.35
N PHE A 24 8.06 -1.70 -5.59
CA PHE A 24 7.40 -1.91 -4.30
C PHE A 24 6.08 -2.70 -4.41
N LEU A 25 5.47 -2.79 -5.60
CA LEU A 25 4.29 -3.61 -5.86
C LEU A 25 4.62 -5.09 -6.12
N HIS A 26 5.88 -5.52 -6.05
CA HIS A 26 6.27 -6.90 -6.36
C HIS A 26 5.65 -7.95 -5.42
N ASN A 27 5.46 -7.64 -4.14
CA ASN A 27 4.75 -8.49 -3.19
C ASN A 27 4.32 -7.68 -1.95
N TRP A 28 3.45 -8.27 -1.13
CA TRP A 28 2.89 -7.61 0.07
C TRP A 28 3.96 -7.14 1.05
N LYS A 29 5.09 -7.87 1.17
CA LYS A 29 6.16 -7.55 2.13
C LYS A 29 6.91 -6.30 1.69
N THR A 30 7.36 -6.27 0.43
CA THR A 30 8.02 -5.09 -0.16
C THR A 30 7.12 -3.87 -0.13
N PHE A 31 5.83 -4.05 -0.43
CA PHE A 31 4.86 -2.96 -0.37
C PHE A 31 4.70 -2.44 1.06
N LYS A 32 4.49 -3.33 2.04
CA LYS A 32 4.37 -2.96 3.46
C LYS A 32 5.60 -2.21 3.96
N ASP A 33 6.79 -2.66 3.58
CA ASP A 33 8.04 -2.01 3.97
C ASP A 33 8.19 -0.62 3.33
N SER A 34 7.72 -0.43 2.09
CA SER A 34 7.64 0.90 1.45
C SER A 34 6.74 1.85 2.27
N VAL A 35 5.54 1.38 2.62
CA VAL A 35 4.58 2.19 3.41
C VAL A 35 5.10 2.48 4.82
N ARG A 36 5.82 1.54 5.45
CA ARG A 36 6.42 1.71 6.79
C ARG A 36 7.38 2.89 6.88
N LYS A 37 8.11 3.20 5.81
CA LYS A 37 9.01 4.37 5.78
C LYS A 37 8.27 5.69 6.02
N ILE A 38 6.97 5.73 5.77
CA ILE A 38 6.13 6.94 5.86
C ILE A 38 5.18 6.85 7.06
N ALA A 39 4.44 5.74 7.15
CA ALA A 39 3.37 5.53 8.12
C ALA A 39 3.83 4.86 9.42
N LYS A 40 5.10 4.42 9.52
CA LYS A 40 5.71 3.65 10.62
C LYS A 40 5.07 2.29 10.87
N ASN A 41 3.78 2.24 11.23
CA ASN A 41 3.07 1.01 11.55
C ASN A 41 1.75 0.90 10.76
N PRO A 42 1.80 0.56 9.46
CA PRO A 42 0.60 0.26 8.70
C PRO A 42 -0.07 -1.03 9.19
N GLY A 43 -1.39 -1.11 8.99
CA GLY A 43 -2.20 -2.27 9.34
C GLY A 43 -1.96 -3.47 8.41
N TRP A 44 -3.05 -4.16 8.07
CA TRP A 44 -2.99 -5.21 7.06
C TRP A 44 -2.60 -4.62 5.70
N THR A 45 -1.90 -5.40 4.90
CA THR A 45 -1.37 -4.97 3.60
C THR A 45 -1.37 -6.17 2.68
N ASP A 46 -1.82 -5.98 1.45
CA ASP A 46 -1.88 -7.04 0.45
C ASP A 46 -1.57 -6.51 -0.94
N VAL A 47 -1.15 -7.41 -1.83
CA VAL A 47 -0.83 -7.15 -3.23
C VAL A 47 -1.46 -8.27 -4.06
N SER A 48 -2.12 -7.90 -5.14
CA SER A 48 -2.74 -8.85 -6.06
C SER A 48 -1.71 -9.87 -6.54
N THR A 49 -2.04 -11.15 -6.36
CA THR A 49 -1.24 -12.28 -6.88
C THR A 49 -1.34 -12.37 -8.39
N THR A 50 -2.47 -11.93 -8.94
CA THR A 50 -2.68 -11.80 -10.38
C THR A 50 -2.11 -10.47 -10.87
N SER A 51 -1.46 -10.52 -12.04
CA SER A 51 -1.09 -9.33 -12.80
C SER A 51 -1.81 -9.36 -14.14
N GLN A 52 -2.34 -8.22 -14.55
CA GLN A 52 -2.86 -8.04 -15.91
C GLN A 52 -1.89 -7.12 -16.63
N ARG A 53 -1.23 -7.62 -17.69
CA ARG A 53 -0.23 -6.88 -18.47
C ARG A 53 0.89 -6.27 -17.61
N GLY A 54 1.39 -7.02 -16.62
CA GLY A 54 2.46 -6.55 -15.72
C GLY A 54 2.01 -5.54 -14.65
N ILE A 55 0.74 -5.10 -14.68
CA ILE A 55 0.17 -4.21 -13.66
C ILE A 55 -0.25 -5.04 -12.45
N ARG A 56 0.21 -4.62 -11.27
CA ARG A 56 -0.26 -5.13 -9.98
C ARG A 56 -1.05 -4.08 -9.23
N ARG A 57 -1.95 -4.55 -8.37
CA ARG A 57 -2.77 -3.73 -7.47
C ARG A 57 -2.38 -4.04 -6.04
N ALA A 58 -2.44 -3.05 -5.17
CA ALA A 58 -2.07 -3.21 -3.78
C ALA A 58 -2.96 -2.37 -2.87
N TRP A 59 -3.14 -2.85 -1.65
CA TRP A 59 -3.99 -2.21 -0.64
C TRP A 59 -3.30 -2.21 0.71
N CYS A 60 -3.34 -1.07 1.40
CA CYS A 60 -2.76 -0.94 2.73
C CYS A 60 -3.71 -0.18 3.64
N ASN A 61 -4.06 -0.80 4.77
CA ASN A 61 -4.93 -0.20 5.76
C ASN A 61 -4.15 0.73 6.70
N LEU A 62 -4.68 1.93 6.92
CA LEU A 62 -4.03 3.01 7.66
C LEU A 62 -5.03 3.64 8.65
N SER A 63 -4.55 3.96 9.85
CA SER A 63 -5.39 4.50 10.92
C SER A 63 -5.28 6.02 11.10
N ILE A 64 -4.19 6.62 10.60
CA ILE A 64 -3.86 8.04 10.82
C ILE A 64 -3.97 8.78 9.48
N GLU A 65 -4.75 9.85 9.45
CA GLU A 65 -5.05 10.62 8.24
C GLU A 65 -3.80 11.21 7.58
N ASP A 66 -2.98 11.92 8.34
CA ASP A 66 -1.75 12.55 7.82
C ASP A 66 -0.78 11.52 7.24
N LYS A 67 -0.75 10.32 7.82
CA LYS A 67 0.05 9.21 7.30
C LYS A 67 -0.54 8.64 6.02
N ALA A 68 -1.86 8.57 5.90
CA ALA A 68 -2.53 8.17 4.67
C ALA A 68 -2.28 9.18 3.53
N LYS A 69 -2.42 10.48 3.81
CA LYS A 69 -2.11 11.55 2.85
C LYS A 69 -0.65 11.51 2.42
N ALA A 70 0.29 11.42 3.36
CA ALA A 70 1.71 11.33 3.04
C ALA A 70 2.04 10.07 2.22
N ALA A 71 1.45 8.92 2.56
CA ALA A 71 1.66 7.69 1.81
C ALA A 71 1.10 7.79 0.39
N TYR A 72 -0.07 8.41 0.20
CA TYR A 72 -0.62 8.67 -1.13
C TYR A 72 0.30 9.57 -1.96
N SER A 73 0.70 10.74 -1.44
CA SER A 73 1.54 11.69 -2.18
C SER A 73 2.88 11.09 -2.60
N THR A 74 3.58 10.40 -1.71
CA THR A 74 4.90 9.82 -2.02
C THR A 74 4.82 8.74 -3.10
N HIS A 75 3.81 7.87 -3.06
CA HIS A 75 3.67 6.80 -4.05
C HIS A 75 3.07 7.29 -5.38
N HIS A 76 2.32 8.39 -5.37
CA HIS A 76 1.87 9.08 -6.58
C HIS A 76 3.04 9.75 -7.32
N HIS A 77 3.92 10.47 -6.61
CA HIS A 77 5.05 11.16 -7.23
C HIS A 77 6.10 10.22 -7.86
N LEU A 78 6.24 9.00 -7.36
CA LEU A 78 7.16 8.02 -7.96
C LEU A 78 6.75 7.54 -9.36
N GLN A 79 5.50 7.76 -9.77
CA GLN A 79 5.02 7.41 -11.11
C GLN A 79 5.23 8.54 -12.15
N ILE A 80 5.52 9.78 -11.73
CA ILE A 80 5.64 10.96 -12.61
C ILE A 80 7.11 11.36 -12.79
N LYS A 81 7.95 10.41 -13.19
CA LYS A 81 9.23 10.73 -13.82
C LYS A 81 9.13 10.32 -15.29
N GLU A 82 8.53 11.19 -16.08
CA GLU A 82 8.71 11.20 -17.54
C GLU A 82 10.05 11.84 -17.91
#